data_AF-A0AAV5ZDU6-F1
#
_entry.id   AF-A0AAV5ZDU6-F1
#
_cell.length_a   1.000
_cell.length_b   1.000
_cell.length_c   1.000
_cell.angle_alpha   90.00
_cell.angle_beta   90.00
_cell.angle_gamma   90.00
#
_symmetry.space_group_name_H-M   'P 1'
#
loop_
_entity.id
_entity.type
_entity.pdbx_description
1 polymer ?
#
loop_
_entity_poly.entity_id
_entity_poly.type
_entity_poly.pdbx_seq_one_letter_code
_entity_poly.pdbx_strand_id
1 'polypeptide(L)'
;MTDVKTADRELQTYIRPQTFPVAIRMLKPGEPIPERAKRPARDFKKLSMNCQVIDMARRYGWTIALTREDHICSLGIAALGFEKPTHLHASGTLCEGMYTETKEAGQRSEAASDRFEVGEYATLLVAPLDRATFEPHVVCVYGNPAQVMRLIQGALWKRGGKLPSAFSARIVCSDIIVTTMVTGEPQVIMPCSGDRIFGQTQDHEMAFTVPWSRIDEVLEGLRGTHNGGIRYPITQFMEYEAKLPPRYMEANRVWDAEKGKAAYTPRDRVVAAYKRSFADRLPVYPIVASFAGTLDGLSIEEYCTNPTRAITAMMNYYERYQPDVMLAYNDLAKEAEAFGCRVKYSDYVVPSIDAHVLNDDKSALARLPMPDPYKTARLPGFLEQCEALVKAKPPTAIGAVAVGPWTIAMLLRNPETMLLDTFEDPQFIHDVMRVCTDFCKVWGDAIVKTGIGLSFSEPTASISLISPDNYREFIAPYHKDLVEHFKAKKVGVTTHICGTTYPIYEDLLQVGFSTISFDLDQQADPKLYVDQLARFMEVAKGRAVAIGNVDATKFEKTSKDAMYADVKRCIDTAARNSAFILSTSCEIPPKSDPEIVKWFMDAAHDYGRYDRIFS
;
A
#
# COMPACT_ATOMS: atom_id res chain seq x y z
N MET A 1 16.51 45.85 -37.44
CA MET A 1 16.13 44.51 -37.93
C MET A 1 17.22 43.56 -37.50
N THR A 2 16.87 42.51 -36.78
CA THR A 2 17.86 41.53 -36.25
C THR A 2 18.49 40.75 -37.41
N ASP A 3 19.79 40.47 -37.33
CA ASP A 3 20.47 39.61 -38.31
C ASP A 3 20.22 38.11 -38.02
N VAL A 4 20.44 37.26 -39.03
CA VAL A 4 20.17 35.81 -38.93
C VAL A 4 20.92 35.10 -37.79
N LYS A 5 22.15 35.52 -37.45
CA LYS A 5 22.94 34.90 -36.37
C LYS A 5 22.42 35.30 -35.01
N THR A 6 22.03 36.57 -34.86
CA THR A 6 21.40 37.03 -33.62
C THR A 6 20.05 36.35 -33.41
N ALA A 7 19.24 36.19 -34.47
CA ALA A 7 17.97 35.48 -34.39
C ALA A 7 18.13 34.00 -33.99
N ASP A 8 19.09 33.29 -34.59
CA ASP A 8 19.40 31.90 -34.20
C ASP A 8 19.81 31.82 -32.73
N ARG A 9 20.75 32.66 -32.27
CA ARG A 9 21.22 32.65 -30.87
C ARG A 9 20.07 32.81 -29.88
N GLU A 10 19.09 33.64 -30.18
CA GLU A 10 17.93 33.82 -29.32
C GLU A 10 16.96 32.64 -29.33
N LEU A 11 16.71 32.05 -30.51
CA LEU A 11 15.96 30.80 -30.60
C LEU A 11 16.66 29.68 -29.82
N GLN A 12 17.99 29.56 -29.91
CA GLN A 12 18.78 28.63 -29.11
C GLN A 12 18.62 28.88 -27.62
N THR A 13 18.58 30.15 -27.19
CA THR A 13 18.43 30.53 -25.79
C THR A 13 17.05 30.17 -25.23
N TYR A 14 15.99 30.55 -25.93
CA TYR A 14 14.61 30.49 -25.40
C TYR A 14 13.85 29.23 -25.78
N ILE A 15 14.18 28.61 -26.91
CA ILE A 15 13.48 27.44 -27.45
C ILE A 15 14.35 26.18 -27.33
N ARG A 16 15.68 26.30 -27.42
CA ARG A 16 16.62 25.17 -27.40
C ARG A 16 16.25 24.07 -28.42
N PRO A 17 16.04 24.42 -29.70
CA PRO A 17 15.61 23.46 -30.71
C PRO A 17 16.64 22.32 -30.85
N GLN A 18 16.16 21.11 -31.13
CA GLN A 18 17.04 19.93 -31.26
C GLN A 18 17.83 19.92 -32.58
N THR A 19 17.31 20.61 -33.60
CA THR A 19 17.92 20.76 -34.93
C THR A 19 18.05 22.25 -35.26
N PHE A 20 18.86 22.62 -36.27
CA PHE A 20 19.00 24.02 -36.64
C PHE A 20 17.65 24.62 -37.05
N PRO A 21 17.27 25.82 -36.54
CA PRO A 21 16.30 26.66 -37.23
C PRO A 21 16.70 26.84 -38.69
N VAL A 22 15.74 26.80 -39.61
CA VAL A 22 16.00 26.84 -41.06
C VAL A 22 15.58 28.19 -41.62
N ALA A 23 16.51 28.86 -42.30
CA ALA A 23 16.25 30.00 -43.16
C ALA A 23 15.79 29.52 -44.55
N ILE A 24 14.66 30.02 -45.01
CA ILE A 24 14.06 29.66 -46.31
C ILE A 24 13.90 30.92 -47.16
N ARG A 25 14.36 30.88 -48.41
CA ARG A 25 14.19 31.94 -49.42
C ARG A 25 13.75 31.33 -50.74
N MET A 26 12.83 32.02 -51.42
CA MET A 26 12.40 31.68 -52.78
C MET A 26 13.06 32.66 -53.75
N LEU A 27 13.88 32.16 -54.67
CA LEU A 27 14.60 32.99 -55.66
C LEU A 27 13.77 33.13 -56.94
N LYS A 28 13.63 34.36 -57.44
CA LYS A 28 12.97 34.64 -58.72
C LYS A 28 13.81 34.13 -59.90
N PRO A 29 13.21 33.94 -61.09
CA PRO A 29 13.97 33.64 -62.30
C PRO A 29 15.09 34.66 -62.54
N GLY A 30 16.32 34.17 -62.72
CA GLY A 30 17.51 35.00 -62.95
C GLY A 30 18.26 35.44 -61.70
N GLU A 31 17.72 35.25 -60.49
CA GLU A 31 18.50 35.45 -59.26
C GLU A 31 19.59 34.37 -59.11
N PRO A 32 20.84 34.75 -58.76
CA PRO A 32 21.94 33.79 -58.68
C PRO A 32 21.78 32.86 -57.47
N ILE A 33 21.97 31.55 -57.70
CA ILE A 33 22.09 30.56 -56.64
C ILE A 33 23.46 30.72 -55.96
N PRO A 34 23.57 30.79 -54.62
CA PRO A 34 24.86 30.87 -53.95
C PRO A 34 25.78 29.72 -54.35
N GLU A 35 27.05 30.01 -54.64
CA GLU A 35 28.01 29.04 -55.20
C GLU A 35 28.18 27.79 -54.32
N ARG A 36 28.13 27.97 -52.99
CA ARG A 36 28.26 26.88 -52.00
C ARG A 36 26.97 26.10 -51.76
N ALA A 37 25.84 26.52 -52.33
CA ALA A 37 24.57 25.79 -52.20
C ALA A 37 24.65 24.48 -52.98
N LYS A 38 24.30 23.39 -52.30
CA LYS A 38 24.22 22.07 -52.92
C LYS A 38 22.95 21.96 -53.76
N ARG A 39 23.03 21.36 -54.93
CA ARG A 39 21.90 21.03 -55.80
C ARG A 39 21.77 19.51 -55.90
N PRO A 40 20.63 18.90 -55.51
CA PRO A 40 20.50 17.45 -55.46
C PRO A 40 20.87 16.71 -56.75
N ALA A 41 20.37 17.14 -57.92
CA ALA A 41 20.66 16.47 -59.18
C ALA A 41 22.12 16.65 -59.59
N ARG A 42 22.69 17.84 -59.34
CA ARG A 42 24.09 18.16 -59.66
C ARG A 42 25.07 17.39 -58.78
N ASP A 43 24.89 17.45 -57.46
CA ASP A 43 25.90 17.06 -56.47
C ASP A 43 25.67 15.67 -55.90
N PHE A 44 24.40 15.24 -55.76
CA PHE A 44 24.07 13.93 -55.21
C PHE A 44 23.68 12.92 -56.30
N LYS A 45 23.48 13.38 -57.54
CA LYS A 45 22.93 12.58 -58.66
C LYS A 45 21.60 11.92 -58.28
N LYS A 46 20.79 12.63 -57.50
CA LYS A 46 19.47 12.22 -57.02
C LYS A 46 18.51 13.39 -57.10
N LEU A 47 17.22 13.11 -57.24
CA LEU A 47 16.18 14.11 -57.07
C LEU A 47 15.76 14.18 -55.60
N SER A 48 15.22 15.31 -55.17
CA SER A 48 14.77 15.56 -53.80
C SER A 48 13.41 16.25 -53.77
N MET A 49 12.94 16.60 -52.58
CA MET A 49 11.62 17.21 -52.33
C MET A 49 11.76 18.32 -51.30
N ASN A 50 10.79 19.25 -51.26
CA ASN A 50 10.78 20.36 -50.31
C ASN A 50 11.04 19.95 -48.85
N CYS A 51 10.28 18.97 -48.32
CA CYS A 51 10.46 18.49 -46.94
C CYS A 51 11.86 17.91 -46.70
N GLN A 52 12.39 17.15 -47.66
CA GLN A 52 13.70 16.53 -47.55
C GLN A 52 14.82 17.58 -47.53
N VAL A 53 14.77 18.61 -48.37
CA VAL A 53 15.82 19.65 -48.38
C VAL A 53 15.76 20.53 -47.12
N ILE A 54 14.56 20.81 -46.59
CA ILE A 54 14.38 21.49 -45.29
C ILE A 54 15.02 20.65 -44.19
N ASP A 55 14.78 19.34 -44.17
CA ASP A 55 15.33 18.46 -43.14
C ASP A 55 16.86 18.28 -43.27
N MET A 56 17.38 18.17 -44.49
CA MET A 56 18.82 18.17 -44.73
C MET A 56 19.48 19.47 -44.23
N ALA A 57 18.83 20.63 -44.41
CA ALA A 57 19.32 21.88 -43.85
C ALA A 57 19.35 21.81 -42.32
N ARG A 58 18.26 21.40 -41.66
CA ARG A 58 18.17 21.39 -40.19
C ARG A 58 19.02 20.32 -39.50
N ARG A 59 19.31 19.19 -40.17
CA ARG A 59 20.06 18.07 -39.59
C ARG A 59 21.50 17.99 -40.05
N TYR A 60 21.75 18.13 -41.35
CA TYR A 60 23.11 18.04 -41.90
C TYR A 60 23.83 19.39 -41.87
N GLY A 61 23.10 20.48 -41.66
CA GLY A 61 23.66 21.82 -41.63
C GLY A 61 24.07 22.33 -43.01
N TRP A 62 23.44 21.82 -44.08
CA TRP A 62 23.77 22.15 -45.46
C TRP A 62 22.90 23.28 -46.00
N THR A 63 23.50 24.15 -46.81
CA THR A 63 22.76 25.06 -47.68
C THR A 63 22.41 24.34 -48.97
N ILE A 64 21.13 24.28 -49.31
CA ILE A 64 20.62 23.52 -50.46
C ILE A 64 19.74 24.43 -51.32
N ALA A 65 19.96 24.36 -52.63
CA ALA A 65 19.13 24.98 -53.64
C ALA A 65 18.38 23.88 -54.40
N LEU A 66 17.05 23.92 -54.38
CA LEU A 66 16.17 22.99 -55.05
C LEU A 66 15.49 23.73 -56.21
N THR A 67 15.93 23.44 -57.43
CA THR A 67 15.29 23.92 -58.67
C THR A 67 14.29 22.90 -59.19
N ARG A 68 13.57 23.23 -60.26
CA ARG A 68 12.69 22.29 -60.95
C ARG A 68 13.38 20.98 -61.36
N GLU A 69 14.61 21.06 -61.86
CA GLU A 69 15.40 19.90 -62.31
C GLU A 69 15.82 18.98 -61.16
N ASP A 70 15.89 19.52 -59.94
CA ASP A 70 16.30 18.79 -58.74
C ASP A 70 15.10 18.10 -58.05
N HIS A 71 13.87 18.37 -58.48
CA HIS A 71 12.67 18.08 -57.70
C HIS A 71 11.89 16.87 -58.25
N ILE A 72 11.55 15.90 -57.38
CA ILE A 72 10.77 14.69 -57.75
C ILE A 72 9.29 14.75 -57.38
N CYS A 73 8.94 15.44 -56.29
CA CYS A 73 7.57 15.43 -55.77
C CYS A 73 6.66 16.40 -56.56
N SER A 74 5.70 15.87 -57.32
CA SER A 74 4.75 16.65 -58.12
C SER A 74 3.94 17.66 -57.29
N LEU A 75 3.55 17.27 -56.07
CA LEU A 75 2.83 18.13 -55.14
C LEU A 75 3.67 19.34 -54.71
N GLY A 76 4.95 19.12 -54.42
CA GLY A 76 5.87 20.20 -54.03
C GLY A 76 6.22 21.13 -55.20
N ILE A 77 6.36 20.58 -56.41
CA ILE A 77 6.56 21.36 -57.65
C ILE A 77 5.36 22.29 -57.89
N ALA A 78 4.14 21.74 -57.78
CA ALA A 78 2.91 22.51 -57.97
C ALA A 78 2.72 23.57 -56.88
N ALA A 79 3.04 23.25 -55.61
CA ALA A 79 2.95 24.20 -54.50
C ALA A 79 3.90 25.39 -54.68
N LEU A 80 5.15 25.15 -55.10
CA LEU A 80 6.14 26.21 -55.29
C LEU A 80 6.02 26.97 -56.62
N GLY A 81 5.03 26.63 -57.47
CA GLY A 81 4.83 27.28 -58.77
C GLY A 81 5.92 26.98 -59.80
N PHE A 82 6.72 25.94 -59.63
CA PHE A 82 7.81 25.59 -60.57
C PHE A 82 7.29 25.02 -61.89
N GLU A 83 6.10 24.43 -61.90
CA GLU A 83 5.41 24.00 -63.11
C GLU A 83 3.91 24.19 -62.98
N LYS A 84 3.24 24.27 -64.13
CA LYS A 84 1.78 24.26 -64.19
C LYS A 84 1.22 22.94 -63.63
N PRO A 85 0.29 22.98 -62.66
CA PRO A 85 -0.38 21.78 -62.18
C PRO A 85 -1.11 21.03 -63.30
N THR A 86 -1.01 19.70 -63.32
CA THR A 86 -1.74 18.85 -64.28
C THR A 86 -3.21 18.67 -63.84
N HIS A 87 -4.04 18.11 -64.74
CA HIS A 87 -5.44 17.78 -64.44
C HIS A 87 -5.59 16.88 -63.19
N LEU A 88 -4.57 16.08 -62.85
CA LEU A 88 -4.60 15.24 -61.65
C LEU A 88 -4.63 16.06 -60.35
N HIS A 89 -3.99 17.23 -60.32
CA HIS A 89 -3.87 18.11 -59.14
C HIS A 89 -5.14 18.93 -58.83
N ALA A 90 -6.20 18.73 -59.61
CA ALA A 90 -7.52 19.33 -59.42
C ALA A 90 -8.66 18.30 -59.50
N SER A 91 -8.33 17.03 -59.72
CA SER A 91 -9.32 15.97 -59.96
C SER A 91 -9.75 15.25 -58.68
N GLY A 92 -9.04 15.45 -57.57
CA GLY A 92 -9.17 14.68 -56.33
C GLY A 92 -8.44 13.34 -56.33
N THR A 93 -7.89 12.93 -57.48
CA THR A 93 -7.22 11.63 -57.66
C THR A 93 -5.99 11.46 -56.76
N LEU A 94 -5.29 12.54 -56.39
CA LEU A 94 -4.10 12.44 -55.53
C LEU A 94 -4.44 12.33 -54.03
N CYS A 95 -5.74 12.33 -53.70
CA CYS A 95 -6.27 12.20 -52.34
C CYS A 95 -7.14 10.95 -52.19
N GLU A 96 -7.94 10.62 -53.20
CA GLU A 96 -8.86 9.48 -53.19
C GLU A 96 -8.15 8.16 -52.84
N GLY A 97 -8.72 7.41 -51.89
CA GLY A 97 -8.19 6.13 -51.43
C GLY A 97 -6.95 6.23 -50.53
N MET A 98 -6.37 7.42 -50.36
CA MET A 98 -5.22 7.65 -49.48
C MET A 98 -5.54 8.56 -48.29
N TYR A 99 -6.23 9.66 -48.56
CA TYR A 99 -6.60 10.69 -47.58
C TYR A 99 -8.11 10.94 -47.55
N THR A 100 -8.82 10.65 -48.63
CA THR A 100 -10.26 10.87 -48.76
C THR A 100 -10.94 9.66 -49.38
N GLU A 101 -12.20 9.40 -49.00
CA GLU A 101 -12.99 8.30 -49.56
C GLU A 101 -13.33 8.53 -51.04
N THR A 102 -13.66 9.77 -51.42
CA THR A 102 -14.10 10.11 -52.78
C THR A 102 -13.22 11.18 -53.44
N LYS A 103 -13.32 11.29 -54.76
CA LYS A 103 -12.70 12.38 -55.54
C LYS A 103 -13.23 13.75 -55.16
N GLU A 104 -14.53 13.91 -54.90
CA GLU A 104 -15.12 15.20 -54.54
C GLU A 104 -14.56 15.73 -53.22
N ALA A 105 -14.33 14.83 -52.25
CA ALA A 105 -13.60 15.17 -51.03
C ALA A 105 -12.14 15.51 -51.33
N GLY A 106 -11.48 14.72 -52.18
CA GLY A 106 -10.11 14.96 -52.61
C GLY A 106 -9.90 16.31 -53.32
N GLN A 107 -10.85 16.73 -54.15
CA GLN A 107 -10.85 18.02 -54.85
C GLN A 107 -10.86 19.19 -53.86
N ARG A 108 -11.63 19.09 -52.76
CA ARG A 108 -11.61 20.10 -51.69
C ARG A 108 -10.23 20.17 -51.04
N SER A 109 -9.60 19.03 -50.74
CA SER A 109 -8.25 19.00 -50.18
C SER A 109 -7.19 19.57 -51.13
N GLU A 110 -7.29 19.28 -52.43
CA GLU A 110 -6.37 19.82 -53.45
C GLU A 110 -6.54 21.33 -53.67
N ALA A 111 -7.78 21.83 -53.60
CA ALA A 111 -8.11 23.24 -53.72
C ALA A 111 -7.73 24.06 -52.47
N ALA A 112 -7.72 23.43 -51.30
CA ALA A 112 -7.30 24.07 -50.04
C ALA A 112 -5.77 24.21 -49.90
N SER A 113 -4.98 23.63 -50.80
CA SER A 113 -3.52 23.73 -50.76
C SER A 113 -3.07 25.05 -51.39
N ASP A 114 -2.44 25.93 -50.61
CA ASP A 114 -1.87 27.18 -51.12
C ASP A 114 -0.75 26.89 -52.14
N ARG A 115 -0.63 27.74 -53.17
CA ARG A 115 0.39 27.62 -54.23
C ARG A 115 0.87 29.01 -54.65
N PHE A 116 2.14 29.12 -55.04
CA PHE A 116 2.64 30.31 -55.73
C PHE A 116 2.15 30.36 -57.18
N GLU A 117 2.19 31.56 -57.77
CA GLU A 117 1.92 31.72 -59.19
C GLU A 117 2.99 31.02 -60.02
N VAL A 118 2.58 30.43 -61.15
CA VAL A 118 3.48 29.62 -61.98
C VAL A 118 4.58 30.51 -62.57
N GLY A 119 5.83 30.14 -62.32
CA GLY A 119 7.02 30.87 -62.78
C GLY A 119 7.39 32.09 -61.92
N GLU A 120 6.66 32.37 -60.82
CA GLU A 120 7.01 33.44 -59.89
C GLU A 120 8.40 33.24 -59.28
N TYR A 121 8.71 31.98 -58.94
CA TYR A 121 9.98 31.56 -58.37
C TYR A 121 10.58 30.40 -59.17
N ALA A 122 11.92 30.34 -59.20
CA ALA A 122 12.67 29.32 -59.92
C ALA A 122 13.46 28.38 -58.99
N THR A 123 13.72 28.79 -57.75
CA THR A 123 14.55 28.01 -56.81
C THR A 123 14.08 28.18 -55.36
N LEU A 124 13.98 27.05 -54.64
CA LEU A 124 13.85 27.01 -53.20
C LEU A 124 15.25 26.94 -52.60
N LEU A 125 15.64 27.95 -51.82
CA LEU A 125 16.92 28.02 -51.14
C LEU A 125 16.70 27.84 -49.63
N VAL A 126 17.34 26.84 -49.04
CA VAL A 126 17.24 26.51 -47.62
C VAL A 126 18.63 26.40 -46.99
N ALA A 127 18.78 26.90 -45.77
CA ALA A 127 20.02 26.83 -45.00
C ALA A 127 19.73 26.82 -43.50
N PRO A 128 20.64 26.30 -42.65
CA PRO A 128 20.64 26.64 -41.22
C PRO A 128 20.64 28.16 -41.03
N LEU A 129 19.84 28.66 -40.10
CA LEU A 129 19.65 30.08 -39.89
C LEU A 129 20.98 30.80 -39.56
N ASP A 130 21.81 30.20 -38.71
CA ASP A 130 23.14 30.71 -38.34
C ASP A 130 24.15 30.75 -39.51
N ARG A 131 23.90 29.98 -40.57
CA ARG A 131 24.77 29.84 -41.76
C ARG A 131 24.19 30.49 -43.01
N ALA A 132 23.00 31.08 -42.93
CA ALA A 132 22.37 31.73 -44.07
C ALA A 132 23.20 32.96 -44.50
N THR A 133 23.57 33.00 -45.78
CA THR A 133 24.26 34.14 -46.40
C THR A 133 23.29 35.02 -47.20
N PHE A 134 21.99 34.89 -46.91
CA PHE A 134 20.90 35.57 -47.58
C PHE A 134 19.86 35.96 -46.54
N GLU A 135 19.05 36.96 -46.86
CA GLU A 135 17.88 37.31 -46.06
C GLU A 135 16.73 36.33 -46.35
N PRO A 136 16.24 35.58 -45.36
CA PRO A 136 15.16 34.64 -45.58
C PRO A 136 13.82 35.35 -45.80
N HIS A 137 12.90 34.67 -46.48
CA HIS A 137 11.47 35.04 -46.43
C HIS A 137 10.79 34.40 -45.22
N VAL A 138 11.21 33.20 -44.84
CA VAL A 138 10.62 32.41 -43.74
C VAL A 138 11.73 31.80 -42.87
N VAL A 139 11.51 31.80 -41.57
CA VAL A 139 12.25 30.96 -40.61
C VAL A 139 11.36 29.82 -40.17
N CYS A 140 11.84 28.59 -40.27
CA CYS A 140 11.15 27.39 -39.82
C CYS A 140 11.89 26.76 -38.63
N VAL A 141 11.17 26.53 -37.54
CA VAL A 141 11.70 25.87 -36.34
C VAL A 141 10.93 24.58 -36.11
N TYR A 142 11.62 23.46 -36.12
CA TYR A 142 11.08 22.18 -35.66
C TYR A 142 11.36 22.00 -34.16
N GLY A 143 10.36 21.57 -33.41
CA GLY A 143 10.46 21.34 -31.97
C GLY A 143 9.26 20.56 -31.43
N ASN A 144 9.33 20.15 -30.17
CA ASN A 144 8.22 19.46 -29.52
C ASN A 144 7.04 20.43 -29.24
N PRO A 145 5.85 19.94 -28.85
CA PRO A 145 4.70 20.80 -28.56
C PRO A 145 4.96 21.90 -27.52
N ALA A 146 5.81 21.65 -26.52
CA ALA A 146 6.16 22.67 -25.51
C ALA A 146 7.05 23.79 -26.10
N GLN A 147 7.96 23.45 -27.02
CA GLN A 147 8.78 24.42 -27.76
C GLN A 147 7.93 25.26 -28.71
N VAL A 148 6.99 24.62 -29.44
CA VAL A 148 6.05 25.34 -30.31
C VAL A 148 5.09 26.22 -29.49
N MET A 149 4.64 25.76 -28.33
CA MET A 149 3.88 26.58 -27.38
C MET A 149 4.64 27.86 -27.00
N ARG A 150 5.96 27.76 -26.72
CA ARG A 150 6.79 28.95 -26.44
C ARG A 150 6.84 29.91 -27.61
N LEU A 151 7.00 29.40 -28.84
CA LEU A 151 7.00 30.21 -30.05
C LEU A 151 5.65 30.93 -30.28
N ILE A 152 4.53 30.25 -30.02
CA ILE A 152 3.19 30.85 -30.05
C ILE A 152 3.08 31.97 -29.00
N GLN A 153 3.52 31.73 -27.77
CA GLN A 153 3.53 32.75 -26.71
C GLN A 153 4.41 33.95 -27.08
N GLY A 154 5.53 33.72 -27.77
CA GLY A 154 6.35 34.78 -28.35
C GLY A 154 5.61 35.60 -29.39
N ALA A 155 4.98 34.94 -30.37
CA ALA A 155 4.20 35.60 -31.42
C ALA A 155 2.97 36.36 -30.90
N LEU A 156 2.40 35.94 -29.77
CA LEU A 156 1.23 36.58 -29.15
C LEU A 156 1.58 37.60 -28.07
N TRP A 157 2.86 37.80 -27.74
CA TRP A 157 3.25 38.66 -26.62
C TRP A 157 2.69 40.08 -26.71
N LYS A 158 2.81 40.73 -27.87
CA LYS A 158 2.31 42.10 -28.07
C LYS A 158 0.81 42.13 -28.39
N ARG A 159 0.36 41.20 -29.22
CA ARG A 159 -1.00 41.20 -29.79
C ARG A 159 -2.05 40.61 -28.84
N GLY A 160 -1.66 39.66 -27.98
CA GLY A 160 -2.58 38.81 -27.22
C GLY A 160 -3.48 37.94 -28.12
N GLY A 161 -4.46 37.27 -27.52
CA GLY A 161 -5.47 36.50 -28.26
C GLY A 161 -5.00 35.10 -28.69
N LYS A 162 -5.27 34.73 -29.95
CA LYS A 162 -4.97 33.41 -30.52
C LYS A 162 -4.25 33.54 -31.86
N LEU A 163 -3.35 32.59 -32.15
CA LEU A 163 -2.70 32.47 -33.46
C LEU A 163 -3.55 31.54 -34.35
N PRO A 164 -4.16 32.04 -35.43
CA PRO A 164 -4.91 31.19 -36.35
C PRO A 164 -3.94 30.37 -37.21
N SER A 165 -4.15 29.05 -37.28
CA SER A 165 -3.48 28.16 -38.23
C SER A 165 -4.46 27.06 -38.65
N ALA A 166 -4.37 26.64 -39.91
CA ALA A 166 -5.16 25.54 -40.46
C ALA A 166 -4.29 24.30 -40.66
N PHE A 167 -4.85 23.12 -40.47
CA PHE A 167 -4.11 21.85 -40.55
C PHE A 167 -4.68 20.99 -41.67
N SER A 168 -3.90 20.82 -42.73
CA SER A 168 -4.24 19.98 -43.88
C SER A 168 -3.78 18.52 -43.69
N ALA A 169 -2.79 18.31 -42.82
CA ALA A 169 -2.04 17.05 -42.67
C ALA A 169 -1.55 16.47 -44.01
N ARG A 170 -1.35 17.31 -45.04
CA ARG A 170 -0.92 16.91 -46.39
C ARG A 170 -0.26 18.11 -47.08
N ILE A 171 0.84 17.88 -47.80
CA ILE A 171 1.60 18.97 -48.46
C ILE A 171 2.01 20.09 -47.48
N VAL A 172 2.39 19.74 -46.25
CA VAL A 172 2.74 20.73 -45.22
C VAL A 172 3.99 21.55 -45.56
N CYS A 173 4.79 21.11 -46.52
CA CYS A 173 5.86 21.94 -47.08
C CYS A 173 5.31 23.18 -47.81
N SER A 174 4.06 23.14 -48.28
CA SER A 174 3.35 24.33 -48.73
C SER A 174 2.97 25.22 -47.56
N ASP A 175 2.42 24.65 -46.48
CA ASP A 175 2.05 25.41 -45.28
C ASP A 175 3.28 26.12 -44.65
N ILE A 176 4.43 25.44 -44.62
CA ILE A 176 5.71 25.96 -44.14
C ILE A 176 6.18 27.15 -44.99
N ILE A 177 6.05 27.08 -46.32
CA ILE A 177 6.67 28.05 -47.24
C ILE A 177 5.62 29.02 -47.76
N VAL A 178 4.68 28.51 -48.55
CA VAL A 178 3.70 29.28 -49.32
C VAL A 178 2.71 29.96 -48.39
N THR A 179 2.00 29.23 -47.53
CA THR A 179 0.99 29.81 -46.63
C THR A 179 1.62 30.86 -45.72
N THR A 180 2.81 30.58 -45.18
CA THR A 180 3.53 31.53 -44.33
C THR A 180 3.90 32.82 -45.09
N MET A 181 4.39 32.71 -46.33
CA MET A 181 4.74 33.87 -47.16
C MET A 181 3.51 34.66 -47.62
N VAL A 182 2.45 33.98 -48.07
CA VAL A 182 1.23 34.60 -48.61
C VAL A 182 0.43 35.29 -47.52
N THR A 183 0.28 34.66 -46.35
CA THR A 183 -0.49 35.25 -45.24
C THR A 183 0.29 36.34 -44.51
N GLY A 184 1.63 36.30 -44.53
CA GLY A 184 2.45 37.18 -43.71
C GLY A 184 2.29 36.95 -42.20
N GLU A 185 1.72 35.80 -41.80
CA GLU A 185 1.48 35.44 -40.40
C GLU A 185 2.25 34.16 -40.01
N PRO A 186 2.74 34.06 -38.76
CA PRO A 186 3.33 32.81 -38.26
C PRO A 186 2.35 31.64 -38.35
N GLN A 187 2.86 30.43 -38.65
CA GLN A 187 2.04 29.23 -38.72
C GLN A 187 2.50 28.16 -37.73
N VAL A 188 1.53 27.53 -37.07
CA VAL A 188 1.74 26.26 -36.37
C VAL A 188 1.52 25.14 -37.37
N ILE A 189 2.54 24.32 -37.58
CA ILE A 189 2.51 23.25 -38.57
C ILE A 189 2.51 21.90 -37.86
N MET A 190 1.53 21.07 -38.24
CA MET A 190 1.49 19.66 -37.87
C MET A 190 2.10 18.85 -39.03
N PRO A 191 3.31 18.28 -38.86
CA PRO A 191 3.98 17.53 -39.93
C PRO A 191 3.13 16.39 -40.47
N CYS A 192 2.95 16.34 -41.80
CA CYS A 192 2.18 15.29 -42.48
C CYS A 192 2.99 14.01 -42.68
N SER A 193 2.32 12.96 -43.16
CA SER A 193 2.97 11.68 -43.51
C SER A 193 4.14 11.86 -44.47
N GLY A 194 4.05 12.76 -45.45
CA GLY A 194 5.16 13.04 -46.36
C GLY A 194 6.37 13.70 -45.68
N ASP A 195 6.14 14.61 -44.75
CA ASP A 195 7.21 15.25 -43.97
C ASP A 195 7.87 14.25 -42.99
N ARG A 196 7.07 13.37 -42.40
CA ARG A 196 7.56 12.31 -41.50
C ARG A 196 8.33 11.22 -42.24
N ILE A 197 7.81 10.75 -43.38
CA ILE A 197 8.42 9.64 -44.13
C ILE A 197 9.62 10.13 -44.95
N PHE A 198 9.48 11.22 -45.71
CA PHE A 198 10.53 11.65 -46.63
C PHE A 198 11.44 12.73 -46.03
N GLY A 199 10.88 13.60 -45.19
CA GLY A 199 11.63 14.58 -44.40
C GLY A 199 12.11 14.04 -43.05
N GLN A 200 11.80 12.79 -42.68
CA GLN A 200 12.29 12.15 -41.44
C GLN A 200 11.94 12.94 -40.15
N THR A 201 10.85 13.71 -40.17
CA THR A 201 10.32 14.40 -38.98
C THR A 201 9.78 13.40 -37.96
N GLN A 202 10.18 13.54 -36.69
CA GLN A 202 9.90 12.58 -35.62
C GLN A 202 8.47 12.74 -35.06
N ASP A 203 7.90 11.68 -34.49
CA ASP A 203 6.53 11.64 -33.95
C ASP A 203 6.20 12.75 -32.95
N HIS A 204 7.18 13.14 -32.14
CA HIS A 204 7.05 14.20 -31.14
C HIS A 204 7.34 15.60 -31.68
N GLU A 205 7.72 15.75 -32.96
CA GLU A 205 8.03 17.03 -33.57
C GLU A 205 6.78 17.69 -34.18
N MET A 206 6.73 19.00 -33.99
CA MET A 206 5.90 19.98 -34.69
C MET A 206 6.82 20.98 -35.37
N ALA A 207 6.29 21.76 -36.31
CA ALA A 207 7.00 22.88 -36.90
C ALA A 207 6.29 24.20 -36.59
N PHE A 208 7.04 25.27 -36.53
CA PHE A 208 6.54 26.63 -36.40
C PHE A 208 7.30 27.52 -37.37
N THR A 209 6.56 28.26 -38.19
CA THR A 209 7.15 29.15 -39.18
C THR A 209 6.84 30.60 -38.87
N VAL A 210 7.79 31.48 -39.16
CA VAL A 210 7.68 32.92 -38.97
C VAL A 210 8.13 33.62 -40.24
N PRO A 211 7.31 34.51 -40.83
CA PRO A 211 7.78 35.42 -41.86
C PRO A 211 8.93 36.25 -41.32
N TRP A 212 10.03 36.37 -42.08
CA TRP A 212 11.23 37.07 -41.59
C TRP A 212 10.94 38.50 -41.13
N SER A 213 10.00 39.18 -41.78
CA SER A 213 9.51 40.52 -41.40
C SER A 213 8.94 40.60 -39.97
N ARG A 214 8.58 39.48 -39.34
CA ARG A 214 8.00 39.40 -37.99
C ARG A 214 8.90 38.70 -36.97
N ILE A 215 10.12 38.31 -37.34
CA ILE A 215 11.02 37.58 -36.42
C ILE A 215 11.34 38.40 -35.17
N ASP A 216 11.56 39.71 -35.31
CA ASP A 216 11.89 40.62 -34.20
C ASP A 216 10.78 40.64 -33.14
N GLU A 217 9.50 40.59 -33.58
CA GLU A 217 8.33 40.57 -32.70
C GLU A 217 8.28 39.26 -31.89
N VAL A 218 8.51 38.12 -32.54
CA VAL A 218 8.52 36.80 -31.88
C VAL A 218 9.66 36.71 -30.87
N LEU A 219 10.87 37.13 -31.23
CA LEU A 219 12.03 37.11 -30.35
C LEU A 219 11.83 38.03 -29.14
N GLU A 220 11.32 39.24 -29.35
CA GLU A 220 10.96 40.14 -28.26
C GLU A 220 9.91 39.51 -27.33
N GLY A 221 8.92 38.82 -27.89
CA GLY A 221 7.93 38.10 -27.09
C GLY A 221 8.49 36.92 -26.31
N LEU A 222 9.45 36.18 -26.87
CA LEU A 222 10.16 35.13 -26.15
C LEU A 222 10.93 35.70 -24.96
N ARG A 223 11.64 36.83 -25.14
CA ARG A 223 12.32 37.55 -24.06
C ARG A 223 11.34 38.01 -22.99
N GLY A 224 10.25 38.67 -23.39
CA GLY A 224 9.23 39.20 -22.49
C GLY A 224 8.55 38.12 -21.64
N THR A 225 8.06 37.07 -22.29
CA THR A 225 7.43 35.93 -21.58
C THR A 225 8.40 35.16 -20.70
N HIS A 226 9.68 35.04 -21.08
CA HIS A 226 10.72 34.44 -20.24
C HIS A 226 10.98 35.23 -18.96
N ASN A 227 11.03 36.56 -19.06
CA ASN A 227 11.15 37.45 -17.91
C ASN A 227 9.91 37.39 -17.01
N GLY A 228 8.74 37.14 -17.59
CA GLY A 228 7.49 36.86 -16.86
C GLY A 228 7.41 35.48 -16.21
N GLY A 229 8.47 34.66 -16.27
CA GLY A 229 8.52 33.33 -15.64
C GLY A 229 8.11 32.16 -16.53
N ILE A 230 7.67 32.40 -17.77
CA ILE A 230 7.29 31.34 -18.71
C ILE A 230 8.53 30.87 -19.48
N ARG A 231 9.05 29.69 -19.13
CA ARG A 231 10.36 29.19 -19.60
C ARG A 231 10.24 27.84 -20.29
N TYR A 232 11.29 27.51 -21.06
CA TYR A 232 11.54 26.15 -21.54
C TYR A 232 12.93 25.69 -21.08
N PRO A 233 13.10 24.44 -20.60
CA PRO A 233 12.05 23.43 -20.34
C PRO A 233 10.96 23.90 -19.37
N ILE A 234 9.77 23.29 -19.45
CA ILE A 234 8.63 23.65 -18.59
C ILE A 234 8.97 23.30 -17.14
N THR A 235 8.93 24.31 -16.27
CA THR A 235 9.14 24.13 -14.83
C THR A 235 8.06 23.21 -14.25
N GLN A 236 8.48 22.11 -13.62
CA GLN A 236 7.58 21.20 -12.92
C GLN A 236 7.36 21.71 -11.50
N PHE A 237 6.11 21.66 -11.03
CA PHE A 237 5.78 21.99 -9.65
C PHE A 237 6.15 20.81 -8.74
N MET A 238 7.06 21.04 -7.81
CA MET A 238 7.60 20.00 -6.91
C MET A 238 7.37 20.33 -5.42
N GLU A 239 6.65 21.40 -5.09
CA GLU A 239 6.35 21.81 -3.71
C GLU A 239 5.14 21.03 -3.16
N TYR A 240 5.27 19.70 -3.10
CA TYR A 240 4.29 18.83 -2.46
C TYR A 240 4.99 17.81 -1.54
N GLU A 241 4.28 17.36 -0.50
CA GLU A 241 4.77 16.30 0.37
C GLU A 241 4.46 14.93 -0.23
N ALA A 242 5.50 14.11 -0.43
CA ALA A 242 5.33 12.74 -0.90
C ALA A 242 4.90 11.81 0.23
N LYS A 243 3.85 11.00 0.00
CA LYS A 243 3.46 9.93 0.92
C LYS A 243 4.30 8.69 0.66
N LEU A 244 5.13 8.28 1.62
CA LEU A 244 5.89 7.04 1.54
C LEU A 244 5.00 5.82 1.87
N PRO A 245 5.35 4.62 1.37
CA PRO A 245 4.69 3.38 1.76
C PRO A 245 4.69 3.17 3.30
N PRO A 246 3.62 2.62 3.90
CA PRO A 246 3.52 2.44 5.35
C PRO A 246 4.71 1.71 5.99
N ARG A 247 5.27 0.70 5.32
CA ARG A 247 6.43 -0.05 5.80
C ARG A 247 7.70 0.81 5.93
N TYR A 248 7.86 1.84 5.11
CA TYR A 248 9.01 2.75 5.22
C TYR A 248 8.80 3.73 6.38
N MET A 249 7.55 4.11 6.63
CA MET A 249 7.19 4.97 7.76
C MET A 249 7.42 4.29 9.12
N GLU A 250 7.43 2.95 9.18
CA GLU A 250 7.79 2.23 10.42
C GLU A 250 9.22 2.52 10.86
N ALA A 251 10.18 2.59 9.94
CA ALA A 251 11.56 2.98 10.26
C ALA A 251 11.63 4.41 10.81
N ASN A 252 10.89 5.34 10.21
CA ASN A 252 10.79 6.71 10.72
C ASN A 252 10.22 6.76 12.14
N ARG A 253 9.19 5.94 12.42
CA ARG A 253 8.59 5.83 13.75
C ARG A 253 9.59 5.33 14.81
N VAL A 254 10.44 4.37 14.45
CA VAL A 254 11.53 3.91 15.33
C VAL A 254 12.53 5.04 15.59
N TRP A 255 12.99 5.75 14.55
CA TRP A 255 13.91 6.88 14.74
C TRP A 255 13.30 8.04 15.53
N ASP A 256 12.02 8.33 15.34
CA ASP A 256 11.31 9.34 16.11
C ASP A 256 11.21 8.92 17.59
N ALA A 257 11.02 7.62 17.86
CA ALA A 257 11.05 7.09 19.22
C ALA A 257 12.43 7.20 19.87
N GLU A 258 13.49 6.78 19.17
CA GLU A 258 14.87 6.88 19.64
C GLU A 258 15.32 8.33 19.90
N LYS A 259 14.81 9.28 19.11
CA LYS A 259 15.11 10.72 19.24
C LYS A 259 14.16 11.45 20.19
N GLY A 260 13.26 10.74 20.88
CA GLY A 260 12.31 11.33 21.82
C GLY A 260 11.25 12.24 21.20
N LYS A 261 11.04 12.16 19.88
CA LYS A 261 9.97 12.88 19.16
C LYS A 261 8.62 12.18 19.29
N ALA A 262 8.64 10.88 19.56
CA ALA A 262 7.48 10.04 19.87
C ALA A 262 7.89 8.97 20.89
N ALA A 263 6.95 8.19 21.42
CA ALA A 263 7.26 7.01 22.22
C ALA A 263 6.32 5.86 21.81
N TYR A 264 6.85 4.63 21.81
CA TYR A 264 6.00 3.45 21.69
C TYR A 264 5.22 3.27 22.99
N THR A 265 3.89 3.27 22.87
CA THR A 265 3.03 2.87 24.00
C THR A 265 3.05 1.34 24.15
N PRO A 266 2.73 0.80 25.34
CA PRO A 266 2.57 -0.64 25.51
C PRO A 266 1.58 -1.24 24.49
N ARG A 267 0.48 -0.54 24.20
CA ARG A 267 -0.47 -0.92 23.13
C ARG A 267 0.16 -0.97 21.73
N ASP A 268 1.06 -0.05 21.39
CA ASP A 268 1.72 -0.04 20.07
C ASP A 268 2.57 -1.30 19.85
N ARG A 269 3.24 -1.80 20.89
CA ARG A 269 4.05 -3.02 20.84
C ARG A 269 3.19 -4.25 20.56
N VAL A 270 2.03 -4.33 21.21
CA VAL A 270 1.05 -5.38 20.96
C VAL A 270 0.55 -5.30 19.51
N VAL A 271 0.16 -4.10 19.04
CA VAL A 271 -0.27 -3.91 17.65
C VAL A 271 0.81 -4.31 16.66
N ALA A 272 2.09 -4.03 16.93
CA ALA A 272 3.21 -4.46 16.09
C ALA A 272 3.27 -6.00 15.97
N ALA A 273 3.13 -6.72 17.09
CA ALA A 273 3.11 -8.19 17.08
C ALA A 273 1.96 -8.75 16.22
N TYR A 274 0.75 -8.20 16.34
CA TYR A 274 -0.41 -8.58 15.50
C TYR A 274 -0.21 -8.22 14.02
N LYS A 275 0.46 -7.10 13.73
CA LYS A 275 0.78 -6.67 12.37
C LYS A 275 1.97 -7.40 11.75
N ARG A 276 2.61 -8.32 12.49
CA ARG A 276 3.83 -9.02 12.04
C ARG A 276 4.97 -8.03 11.73
N SER A 277 5.07 -7.00 12.57
CA SER A 277 6.12 -5.99 12.50
C SER A 277 6.80 -5.86 13.87
N PHE A 278 7.74 -4.93 13.97
CA PHE A 278 8.61 -4.70 15.11
C PHE A 278 8.35 -3.30 15.69
N ALA A 279 8.44 -3.20 17.01
CA ALA A 279 8.43 -1.94 17.76
C ALA A 279 9.85 -1.65 18.29
N ASP A 280 9.96 -0.91 19.38
CA ASP A 280 11.22 -0.75 20.14
C ASP A 280 11.64 -2.05 20.86
N ARG A 281 10.67 -2.78 21.42
CA ARG A 281 10.85 -4.10 22.04
C ARG A 281 9.61 -4.97 21.84
N LEU A 282 9.74 -6.28 22.05
CA LEU A 282 8.59 -7.19 22.04
C LEU A 282 7.62 -6.87 23.19
N PRO A 283 6.30 -7.05 22.99
CA PRO A 283 5.31 -6.90 24.05
C PRO A 283 5.38 -8.04 25.07
N VAL A 284 5.19 -7.71 26.35
CA VAL A 284 5.24 -8.64 27.48
C VAL A 284 4.11 -8.42 28.47
N TYR A 285 3.56 -9.52 29.00
CA TYR A 285 2.70 -9.50 30.20
C TYR A 285 2.68 -10.88 30.88
N PRO A 286 2.62 -10.98 32.21
CA PRO A 286 2.29 -12.24 32.89
C PRO A 286 0.77 -12.44 32.97
N ILE A 287 0.31 -13.69 32.93
CA ILE A 287 -1.10 -14.02 33.18
C ILE A 287 -1.29 -14.07 34.69
N VAL A 288 -1.96 -13.05 35.26
CA VAL A 288 -2.03 -12.88 36.72
C VAL A 288 -3.32 -13.38 37.39
N ALA A 289 -4.47 -13.29 36.72
CA ALA A 289 -5.75 -13.72 37.29
C ALA A 289 -5.94 -13.20 38.74
N SER A 290 -6.25 -14.10 39.68
CA SER A 290 -6.43 -13.81 41.10
C SER A 290 -5.20 -13.25 41.83
N PHE A 291 -3.97 -13.43 41.31
CA PHE A 291 -2.78 -12.79 41.88
C PHE A 291 -2.90 -11.26 41.90
N ALA A 292 -3.59 -10.66 40.93
CA ALA A 292 -3.84 -9.22 40.94
C ALA A 292 -4.58 -8.78 42.22
N GLY A 293 -5.54 -9.59 42.69
CA GLY A 293 -6.27 -9.34 43.93
C GLY A 293 -5.42 -9.54 45.19
N THR A 294 -4.59 -10.58 45.24
CA THR A 294 -3.78 -10.88 46.43
C THR A 294 -2.72 -9.81 46.70
N LEU A 295 -2.23 -9.13 45.67
CA LEU A 295 -1.36 -7.95 45.79
C LEU A 295 -1.96 -6.80 46.62
N ASP A 296 -3.29 -6.75 46.69
CA ASP A 296 -4.09 -5.78 47.43
C ASP A 296 -4.75 -6.39 48.68
N GLY A 297 -4.34 -7.60 49.07
CA GLY A 297 -4.84 -8.30 50.25
C GLY A 297 -6.26 -8.85 50.10
N LEU A 298 -6.78 -8.98 48.87
CA LEU A 298 -8.07 -9.60 48.60
C LEU A 298 -7.98 -11.12 48.74
N SER A 299 -9.05 -11.75 49.23
CA SER A 299 -9.22 -13.19 49.02
C SER A 299 -9.57 -13.50 47.55
N ILE A 300 -9.38 -14.75 47.14
CA ILE A 300 -9.74 -15.21 45.78
C ILE A 300 -11.24 -14.99 45.54
N GLU A 301 -12.09 -15.31 46.51
CA GLU A 301 -13.53 -15.09 46.42
C GLU A 301 -13.87 -13.61 46.27
N GLU A 302 -13.28 -12.72 47.08
CA GLU A 302 -13.53 -11.28 46.99
C GLU A 302 -13.15 -10.72 45.61
N TYR A 303 -12.01 -11.14 45.06
CA TYR A 303 -11.58 -10.75 43.71
C TYR A 303 -12.53 -11.28 42.61
N CYS A 304 -13.05 -12.49 42.78
CA CYS A 304 -13.94 -13.12 41.79
C CYS A 304 -15.39 -12.62 41.85
N THR A 305 -15.85 -12.12 43.00
CA THR A 305 -17.26 -11.81 43.25
C THR A 305 -17.54 -10.31 43.41
N ASN A 306 -16.51 -9.48 43.62
CA ASN A 306 -16.66 -8.03 43.78
C ASN A 306 -15.99 -7.26 42.62
N PRO A 307 -16.76 -6.84 41.59
CA PRO A 307 -16.23 -6.13 40.43
C PRO A 307 -15.46 -4.86 40.78
N THR A 308 -15.97 -4.06 41.71
CA THR A 308 -15.31 -2.80 42.11
C THR A 308 -13.92 -3.05 42.68
N ARG A 309 -13.78 -4.03 43.59
CA ARG A 309 -12.47 -4.38 44.17
C ARG A 309 -11.54 -5.01 43.13
N ALA A 310 -12.07 -5.84 42.24
CA ALA A 310 -11.30 -6.44 41.15
C ALA A 310 -10.72 -5.37 40.20
N ILE A 311 -11.53 -4.37 39.82
CA ILE A 311 -11.09 -3.24 38.97
C ILE A 311 -9.96 -2.48 39.67
N THR A 312 -10.12 -2.14 40.96
CA THR A 312 -9.07 -1.44 41.73
C THR A 312 -7.77 -2.25 41.77
N ALA A 313 -7.86 -3.54 42.08
CA ALA A 313 -6.70 -4.43 42.14
C ALA A 313 -5.97 -4.54 40.79
N MET A 314 -6.72 -4.64 39.69
CA MET A 314 -6.13 -4.64 38.35
C MET A 314 -5.42 -3.33 38.00
N MET A 315 -6.00 -2.18 38.36
CA MET A 315 -5.35 -0.88 38.13
C MET A 315 -4.09 -0.72 38.99
N ASN A 316 -4.11 -1.18 40.24
CA ASN A 316 -2.92 -1.18 41.10
C ASN A 316 -1.84 -2.12 40.56
N TYR A 317 -2.21 -3.30 40.06
CA TYR A 317 -1.30 -4.20 39.35
C TYR A 317 -0.66 -3.50 38.13
N TYR A 318 -1.43 -2.74 37.35
CA TYR A 318 -0.91 -1.97 36.22
C TYR A 318 0.10 -0.91 36.67
N GLU A 319 -0.20 -0.12 37.69
CA GLU A 319 0.71 0.90 38.21
C GLU A 319 2.03 0.29 38.72
N ARG A 320 1.98 -0.93 39.29
CA ARG A 320 3.16 -1.64 39.80
C ARG A 320 4.07 -2.19 38.70
N TYR A 321 3.51 -2.77 37.63
CA TYR A 321 4.30 -3.56 36.68
C TYR A 321 4.24 -3.07 35.22
N GLN A 322 3.29 -2.21 34.89
CA GLN A 322 3.08 -1.63 33.55
C GLN A 322 3.18 -2.64 32.39
N PRO A 323 2.46 -3.79 32.47
CA PRO A 323 2.49 -4.79 31.40
C PRO A 323 1.91 -4.25 30.09
N ASP A 324 2.33 -4.80 28.96
CA ASP A 324 1.82 -4.40 27.64
C ASP A 324 0.42 -4.97 27.33
N VAL A 325 -0.05 -5.94 28.14
CA VAL A 325 -1.44 -6.43 28.14
C VAL A 325 -1.95 -6.58 29.57
N MET A 326 -3.19 -6.17 29.84
CA MET A 326 -3.95 -6.54 31.03
C MET A 326 -5.15 -7.41 30.64
N LEU A 327 -5.40 -8.45 31.43
CA LEU A 327 -6.54 -9.36 31.22
C LEU A 327 -7.56 -9.21 32.35
N ALA A 328 -8.80 -8.88 32.00
CA ALA A 328 -9.95 -9.08 32.88
C ALA A 328 -10.17 -10.59 32.99
N TYR A 329 -9.67 -11.16 34.09
CA TYR A 329 -9.68 -12.60 34.34
C TYR A 329 -9.90 -12.86 35.83
N ASN A 330 -11.06 -13.41 36.18
CA ASN A 330 -11.47 -13.71 37.54
C ASN A 330 -11.24 -15.19 37.85
N ASP A 331 -11.95 -16.06 37.14
CA ASP A 331 -11.92 -17.51 37.26
C ASP A 331 -12.56 -18.18 36.02
N LEU A 332 -12.53 -19.52 36.00
CA LEU A 332 -13.11 -20.35 34.94
C LEU A 332 -14.44 -21.02 35.34
N ALA A 333 -15.03 -20.64 36.49
CA ALA A 333 -16.26 -21.24 37.01
C ALA A 333 -17.51 -20.40 36.71
N LYS A 334 -17.33 -19.09 36.44
CA LYS A 334 -18.41 -18.09 36.20
C LYS A 334 -19.43 -18.53 35.15
N GLU A 335 -18.98 -19.06 34.02
CA GLU A 335 -19.84 -19.47 32.93
C GLU A 335 -20.69 -20.71 33.31
N ALA A 336 -20.10 -21.68 34.00
CA ALA A 336 -20.84 -22.85 34.49
C ALA A 336 -21.82 -22.48 35.62
N GLU A 337 -21.44 -21.54 36.49
CA GLU A 337 -22.35 -20.98 37.50
C GLU A 337 -23.58 -20.32 36.87
N ALA A 338 -23.40 -19.63 35.74
CA ALA A 338 -24.52 -19.00 35.04
C ALA A 338 -25.54 -20.03 34.51
N PHE A 339 -25.12 -21.27 34.27
CA PHE A 339 -26.02 -22.39 33.97
C PHE A 339 -26.59 -23.09 35.21
N GLY A 340 -26.20 -22.67 36.42
CA GLY A 340 -26.71 -23.18 37.68
C GLY A 340 -25.77 -24.11 38.45
N CYS A 341 -24.53 -24.32 37.98
CA CYS A 341 -23.54 -25.08 38.76
C CYS A 341 -23.17 -24.34 40.05
N ARG A 342 -22.82 -25.07 41.11
CA ARG A 342 -22.36 -24.45 42.36
C ARG A 342 -20.85 -24.30 42.35
N VAL A 343 -20.39 -23.07 42.61
CA VAL A 343 -18.98 -22.74 42.74
C VAL A 343 -18.51 -22.96 44.16
N LYS A 344 -17.32 -23.53 44.31
CA LYS A 344 -16.59 -23.69 45.56
C LYS A 344 -15.35 -22.81 45.54
N TYR A 345 -15.22 -21.97 46.56
CA TYR A 345 -14.08 -21.09 46.76
C TYR A 345 -13.06 -21.72 47.73
N SER A 346 -11.79 -21.34 47.56
CA SER A 346 -10.67 -21.72 48.43
C SER A 346 -9.71 -20.54 48.55
N ASP A 347 -8.98 -20.45 49.66
CA ASP A 347 -7.92 -19.45 49.87
C ASP A 347 -6.57 -19.85 49.25
N TYR A 348 -6.49 -21.04 48.65
CA TYR A 348 -5.25 -21.62 48.16
C TYR A 348 -5.29 -21.98 46.67
N VAL A 349 -6.46 -22.35 46.16
CA VAL A 349 -6.64 -22.76 44.76
C VAL A 349 -7.76 -21.95 44.11
N VAL A 350 -7.73 -21.86 42.79
CA VAL A 350 -8.75 -21.15 42.01
C VAL A 350 -10.13 -21.79 42.17
N PRO A 351 -11.23 -21.02 41.94
CA PRO A 351 -12.59 -21.52 42.13
C PRO A 351 -12.87 -22.77 41.27
N SER A 352 -13.57 -23.74 41.85
CA SER A 352 -13.95 -25.00 41.18
C SER A 352 -15.46 -25.24 41.27
N ILE A 353 -15.97 -26.21 40.51
CA ILE A 353 -17.37 -26.64 40.59
C ILE A 353 -17.47 -27.87 41.48
N ASP A 354 -18.38 -27.82 42.47
CA ASP A 354 -18.64 -28.95 43.37
C ASP A 354 -20.06 -29.53 43.26
N ALA A 355 -20.93 -28.90 42.46
CA ALA A 355 -22.20 -29.46 42.02
C ALA A 355 -22.45 -29.14 40.54
N HIS A 356 -22.58 -30.17 39.72
CA HIS A 356 -22.74 -30.09 38.27
C HIS A 356 -24.22 -30.28 37.87
N VAL A 357 -24.76 -29.39 37.03
CA VAL A 357 -26.19 -29.39 36.68
C VAL A 357 -26.63 -30.57 35.81
N LEU A 358 -25.69 -31.24 35.14
CA LEU A 358 -25.96 -32.44 34.33
C LEU A 358 -25.38 -33.72 34.94
N ASN A 359 -24.89 -33.70 36.20
CA ASN A 359 -24.14 -34.82 36.80
C ASN A 359 -24.83 -36.18 36.59
N ASP A 360 -26.08 -36.26 37.05
CA ASP A 360 -26.85 -37.51 37.12
C ASP A 360 -27.92 -37.65 36.02
N ASP A 361 -28.33 -36.55 35.39
CA ASP A 361 -29.41 -36.52 34.40
C ASP A 361 -29.03 -35.73 33.13
N LYS A 362 -28.65 -36.46 32.08
CA LYS A 362 -28.35 -35.89 30.75
C LYS A 362 -29.55 -35.17 30.13
N SER A 363 -30.77 -35.66 30.40
CA SER A 363 -31.99 -35.15 29.77
C SER A 363 -32.34 -33.74 30.22
N ALA A 364 -31.77 -33.30 31.35
CA ALA A 364 -31.89 -31.93 31.85
C ALA A 364 -31.32 -30.89 30.86
N LEU A 365 -30.37 -31.27 29.98
CA LEU A 365 -29.80 -30.40 28.95
C LEU A 365 -30.90 -29.77 28.08
N ALA A 366 -31.93 -30.54 27.70
CA ALA A 366 -33.03 -30.07 26.85
C ALA A 366 -33.89 -28.96 27.49
N ARG A 367 -33.76 -28.76 28.81
CA ARG A 367 -34.53 -27.78 29.60
C ARG A 367 -33.65 -26.69 30.19
N LEU A 368 -32.34 -26.74 29.93
CA LEU A 368 -31.39 -25.80 30.50
C LEU A 368 -31.59 -24.41 29.87
N PRO A 369 -31.93 -23.37 30.66
CA PRO A 369 -32.13 -22.05 30.10
C PRO A 369 -30.80 -21.45 29.66
N MET A 370 -30.79 -20.82 28.48
CA MET A 370 -29.63 -20.06 28.01
C MET A 370 -29.39 -18.86 28.95
N PRO A 371 -28.20 -18.73 29.59
CA PRO A 371 -27.92 -17.62 30.49
C PRO A 371 -27.93 -16.27 29.75
N ASP A 372 -28.49 -15.23 30.39
CA ASP A 372 -28.47 -13.85 29.88
C ASP A 372 -27.20 -13.15 30.39
N PRO A 373 -26.26 -12.73 29.51
CA PRO A 373 -25.05 -12.01 29.88
C PRO A 373 -25.25 -10.82 30.82
N TYR A 374 -26.41 -10.18 30.75
CA TYR A 374 -26.72 -8.95 31.47
C TYR A 374 -27.54 -9.17 32.75
N LYS A 375 -27.95 -10.40 33.06
CA LYS A 375 -28.81 -10.68 34.23
C LYS A 375 -28.41 -11.89 35.06
N THR A 376 -27.73 -12.88 34.47
CA THR A 376 -27.54 -14.17 35.13
C THR A 376 -26.25 -14.22 35.95
N ALA A 377 -26.37 -14.56 37.24
CA ALA A 377 -25.26 -14.80 38.16
C ALA A 377 -24.19 -13.68 38.11
N ARG A 378 -22.91 -14.04 38.00
CA ARG A 378 -21.77 -13.10 38.00
C ARG A 378 -21.44 -12.51 36.61
N LEU A 379 -22.13 -12.90 35.54
CA LEU A 379 -21.88 -12.38 34.20
C LEU A 379 -21.98 -10.83 34.11
N PRO A 380 -23.00 -10.16 34.70
CA PRO A 380 -23.14 -8.71 34.59
C PRO A 380 -21.99 -7.96 35.28
N GLY A 381 -21.53 -8.47 36.44
CA GLY A 381 -20.40 -7.89 37.16
C GLY A 381 -19.08 -7.99 36.38
N PHE A 382 -18.89 -9.06 35.62
CA PHE A 382 -17.74 -9.18 34.72
C PHE A 382 -17.81 -8.20 33.54
N LEU A 383 -18.99 -7.94 32.98
CA LEU A 383 -19.17 -6.92 31.96
C LEU A 383 -18.89 -5.52 32.53
N GLU A 384 -19.34 -5.22 33.74
CA GLU A 384 -19.01 -3.97 34.45
C GLU A 384 -17.49 -3.79 34.58
N GLN A 385 -16.77 -4.86 34.97
CA GLN A 385 -15.31 -4.85 35.03
C GLN A 385 -14.66 -4.57 33.67
N CYS A 386 -15.13 -5.22 32.60
CA CYS A 386 -14.63 -4.99 31.24
C CYS A 386 -14.86 -3.53 30.79
N GLU A 387 -16.06 -3.00 30.99
CA GLU A 387 -16.42 -1.62 30.63
C GLU A 387 -15.59 -0.60 31.41
N ALA A 388 -15.35 -0.84 32.70
CA ALA A 388 -14.54 0.03 33.55
C ALA A 388 -13.09 0.10 33.07
N LEU A 389 -12.48 -1.03 32.71
CA LEU A 389 -11.11 -1.08 32.18
C LEU A 389 -11.00 -0.36 30.83
N VAL A 390 -11.97 -0.55 29.94
CA VAL A 390 -12.02 0.16 28.65
C VAL A 390 -12.17 1.67 28.85
N LYS A 391 -13.04 2.08 29.79
CA LYS A 391 -13.28 3.48 30.12
C LYS A 391 -12.06 4.16 30.75
N ALA A 392 -11.28 3.43 31.55
CA ALA A 392 -10.06 3.93 32.17
C ALA A 392 -8.95 4.25 31.14
N LYS A 393 -8.99 3.62 29.95
CA LYS A 393 -8.03 3.83 28.85
C LYS A 393 -6.55 3.82 29.30
N PRO A 394 -6.10 2.80 30.05
CA PRO A 394 -4.67 2.70 30.34
C PRO A 394 -3.89 2.55 29.03
N PRO A 395 -2.61 2.95 28.95
CA PRO A 395 -1.84 2.93 27.70
C PRO A 395 -1.41 1.50 27.27
N THR A 396 -2.01 0.48 27.87
CA THR A 396 -1.82 -0.95 27.60
C THR A 396 -2.93 -1.54 26.75
N ALA A 397 -2.70 -2.72 26.16
CA ALA A 397 -3.77 -3.49 25.57
C ALA A 397 -4.61 -4.14 26.68
N ILE A 398 -5.92 -4.26 26.45
CA ILE A 398 -6.85 -4.84 27.42
C ILE A 398 -7.64 -5.97 26.76
N GLY A 399 -7.68 -7.12 27.41
CA GLY A 399 -8.42 -8.31 26.99
C GLY A 399 -9.30 -8.86 28.11
N ALA A 400 -10.27 -9.68 27.76
CA ALA A 400 -11.08 -10.44 28.70
C ALA A 400 -10.89 -11.93 28.45
N VAL A 401 -10.89 -12.71 29.53
CA VAL A 401 -10.86 -14.17 29.49
C VAL A 401 -12.26 -14.70 29.75
N ALA A 402 -12.84 -15.33 28.74
CA ALA A 402 -14.03 -16.15 28.85
C ALA A 402 -13.64 -17.63 28.81
N VAL A 403 -14.55 -18.50 29.26
CA VAL A 403 -14.35 -19.96 29.16
C VAL A 403 -14.90 -20.45 27.82
N GLY A 404 -14.16 -21.33 27.15
CA GLY A 404 -14.60 -21.91 25.89
C GLY A 404 -15.64 -23.05 26.06
N PRO A 405 -16.30 -23.45 24.97
CA PRO A 405 -17.42 -24.37 25.02
C PRO A 405 -17.09 -25.75 25.62
N TRP A 406 -15.89 -26.30 25.38
CA TRP A 406 -15.55 -27.65 25.85
C TRP A 406 -15.36 -27.69 27.36
N THR A 407 -14.64 -26.72 27.89
CA THR A 407 -14.45 -26.57 29.34
C THR A 407 -15.78 -26.29 30.03
N ILE A 408 -16.65 -25.44 29.47
CA ILE A 408 -18.00 -25.24 30.03
C ILE A 408 -18.76 -26.57 30.05
N ALA A 409 -18.80 -27.32 28.94
CA ALA A 409 -19.52 -28.60 28.86
C ALA A 409 -19.02 -29.60 29.93
N MET A 410 -17.70 -29.72 30.11
CA MET A 410 -17.12 -30.53 31.18
C MET A 410 -17.55 -30.06 32.58
N LEU A 411 -17.58 -28.76 32.83
CA LEU A 411 -18.03 -28.21 34.11
C LEU A 411 -19.54 -28.36 34.34
N LEU A 412 -20.36 -28.49 33.29
CA LEU A 412 -21.78 -28.79 33.41
C LEU A 412 -22.04 -30.26 33.73
N ARG A 413 -21.22 -31.18 33.19
CA ARG A 413 -21.44 -32.63 33.33
C ARG A 413 -20.66 -33.31 34.46
N ASN A 414 -19.51 -32.76 34.85
CA ASN A 414 -18.40 -33.41 35.56
C ASN A 414 -17.35 -33.95 34.57
N PRO A 415 -16.05 -33.62 34.74
CA PRO A 415 -15.01 -34.01 33.80
C PRO A 415 -14.85 -35.52 33.59
N GLU A 416 -14.93 -36.32 34.66
CA GLU A 416 -14.72 -37.77 34.57
C GLU A 416 -15.84 -38.44 33.76
N THR A 417 -17.09 -38.09 34.03
CA THR A 417 -18.25 -38.63 33.30
C THR A 417 -18.31 -38.08 31.87
N MET A 418 -17.95 -36.81 31.65
CA MET A 418 -17.86 -36.24 30.31
C MET A 418 -16.83 -36.99 29.43
N LEU A 419 -15.70 -37.41 30.01
CA LEU A 419 -14.71 -38.22 29.29
C LEU A 419 -15.25 -39.61 28.94
N LEU A 420 -15.95 -40.27 29.86
CA LEU A 420 -16.61 -41.56 29.58
C LEU A 420 -17.67 -41.43 28.47
N ASP A 421 -18.44 -40.35 28.50
CA ASP A 421 -19.47 -40.08 27.49
C ASP A 421 -18.91 -39.90 26.07
N THR A 422 -17.63 -39.53 25.90
CA THR A 422 -17.01 -39.51 24.56
C THR A 422 -16.98 -40.88 23.88
N PHE A 423 -17.08 -41.94 24.67
CA PHE A 423 -17.19 -43.31 24.19
C PHE A 423 -18.62 -43.85 24.31
N GLU A 424 -19.28 -43.60 25.45
CA GLU A 424 -20.59 -44.21 25.75
C GLU A 424 -21.78 -43.51 25.08
N ASP A 425 -21.68 -42.20 24.86
CA ASP A 425 -22.75 -41.38 24.28
C ASP A 425 -22.20 -40.16 23.51
N PRO A 426 -21.53 -40.38 22.37
CA PRO A 426 -20.96 -39.29 21.56
C PRO A 426 -21.99 -38.24 21.13
N GLN A 427 -23.24 -38.64 20.92
CA GLN A 427 -24.30 -37.71 20.52
C GLN A 427 -24.59 -36.68 21.61
N PHE A 428 -24.66 -37.11 22.88
CA PHE A 428 -24.79 -36.18 24.00
C PHE A 428 -23.66 -35.15 24.04
N ILE A 429 -22.41 -35.57 23.74
CA ILE A 429 -21.26 -34.65 23.66
C ILE A 429 -21.52 -33.56 22.61
N HIS A 430 -21.99 -33.94 21.41
CA HIS A 430 -22.32 -32.96 20.38
C HIS A 430 -23.45 -32.03 20.80
N ASP A 431 -24.49 -32.55 21.47
CA ASP A 431 -25.63 -31.76 21.93
C ASP A 431 -25.21 -30.72 22.98
N VAL A 432 -24.41 -31.11 23.99
CA VAL A 432 -23.93 -30.16 25.00
C VAL A 432 -22.95 -29.16 24.41
N MET A 433 -22.06 -29.60 23.50
CA MET A 433 -21.15 -28.69 22.80
C MET A 433 -21.89 -27.65 21.96
N ARG A 434 -23.01 -28.03 21.33
CA ARG A 434 -23.84 -27.07 20.60
C ARG A 434 -24.38 -25.97 21.52
N VAL A 435 -24.94 -26.36 22.67
CA VAL A 435 -25.48 -25.42 23.68
C VAL A 435 -24.38 -24.50 24.21
N CYS A 436 -23.25 -25.06 24.62
CA CYS A 436 -22.13 -24.27 25.15
C CYS A 436 -21.54 -23.32 24.11
N THR A 437 -21.44 -23.75 22.84
CA THR A 437 -20.90 -22.90 21.77
C THR A 437 -21.85 -21.74 21.45
N ASP A 438 -23.16 -21.99 21.44
CA ASP A 438 -24.16 -20.93 21.22
C ASP A 438 -24.14 -19.93 22.38
N PHE A 439 -23.95 -20.41 23.61
CA PHE A 439 -23.70 -19.53 24.76
C PHE A 439 -22.42 -18.72 24.59
N CYS A 440 -21.29 -19.33 24.24
CA CYS A 440 -20.02 -18.62 24.03
C CYS A 440 -20.13 -17.52 22.96
N LYS A 441 -20.96 -17.69 21.91
CA LYS A 441 -21.25 -16.64 20.94
C LYS A 441 -22.01 -15.47 21.56
N VAL A 442 -23.09 -15.75 22.31
CA VAL A 442 -23.91 -14.73 23.00
C VAL A 442 -23.07 -13.99 24.04
N TRP A 443 -22.29 -14.73 24.82
CA TRP A 443 -21.43 -14.21 25.86
C TRP A 443 -20.27 -13.38 25.30
N GLY A 444 -19.56 -13.91 24.31
CA GLY A 444 -18.47 -13.19 23.65
C GLY A 444 -18.97 -11.94 22.90
N ASP A 445 -20.18 -11.95 22.34
CA ASP A 445 -20.79 -10.74 21.76
C ASP A 445 -21.01 -9.63 22.80
N ALA A 446 -21.45 -9.99 24.00
CA ALA A 446 -21.61 -9.04 25.11
C ALA A 446 -20.25 -8.48 25.56
N ILE A 447 -19.22 -9.32 25.67
CA ILE A 447 -17.85 -8.90 25.99
C ILE A 447 -17.30 -7.96 24.92
N VAL A 448 -17.36 -8.33 23.64
CA VAL A 448 -16.85 -7.53 22.52
C VAL A 448 -17.51 -6.16 22.46
N LYS A 449 -18.80 -6.07 22.81
CA LYS A 449 -19.55 -4.80 22.84
C LYS A 449 -18.95 -3.77 23.82
N THR A 450 -18.24 -4.22 24.86
CA THR A 450 -17.53 -3.32 25.78
C THR A 450 -16.32 -2.62 25.13
N GLY A 451 -15.80 -3.18 24.02
CA GLY A 451 -14.60 -2.71 23.33
C GLY A 451 -13.30 -3.38 23.79
N ILE A 452 -13.38 -4.38 24.67
CA ILE A 452 -12.24 -5.17 25.15
C ILE A 452 -11.88 -6.30 24.18
N GLY A 453 -10.61 -6.74 24.17
CA GLY A 453 -10.20 -7.92 23.39
C GLY A 453 -10.82 -9.21 23.92
N LEU A 454 -11.07 -10.20 23.05
CA LEU A 454 -11.73 -11.46 23.41
C LEU A 454 -10.74 -12.63 23.41
N SER A 455 -10.74 -13.39 24.50
CA SER A 455 -10.03 -14.67 24.60
C SER A 455 -10.92 -15.75 25.20
N PHE A 456 -10.76 -16.98 24.73
CA PHE A 456 -11.37 -18.17 25.31
C PHE A 456 -10.28 -19.06 25.93
N SER A 457 -10.44 -19.44 27.19
CA SER A 457 -9.59 -20.41 27.87
C SER A 457 -10.26 -21.77 27.88
N GLU A 458 -9.50 -22.79 27.49
CA GLU A 458 -9.95 -24.17 27.25
C GLU A 458 -9.00 -25.19 27.93
N PRO A 459 -8.78 -25.11 29.26
CA PRO A 459 -7.82 -25.98 29.95
C PRO A 459 -8.07 -27.47 29.72
N THR A 460 -9.34 -27.88 29.59
CA THR A 460 -9.69 -29.29 29.43
C THR A 460 -9.66 -29.79 27.99
N ALA A 461 -9.36 -28.91 27.02
CA ALA A 461 -9.06 -29.30 25.64
C ALA A 461 -7.60 -29.76 25.46
N SER A 462 -6.83 -29.81 26.56
CA SER A 462 -5.45 -30.25 26.60
C SER A 462 -5.27 -31.69 26.13
N ILE A 463 -4.22 -31.94 25.35
CA ILE A 463 -3.84 -33.30 24.94
C ILE A 463 -3.22 -34.10 26.08
N SER A 464 -2.94 -33.46 27.22
CA SER A 464 -2.66 -34.16 28.47
C SER A 464 -3.90 -34.84 29.06
N LEU A 465 -5.12 -34.43 28.66
CA LEU A 465 -6.39 -34.97 29.16
C LEU A 465 -7.17 -35.76 28.11
N ILE A 466 -7.16 -35.31 26.84
CA ILE A 466 -7.91 -35.93 25.75
C ILE A 466 -6.99 -36.30 24.57
N SER A 467 -7.40 -37.25 23.74
CA SER A 467 -6.65 -37.56 22.52
C SER A 467 -6.80 -36.43 21.47
N PRO A 468 -5.85 -36.30 20.53
CA PRO A 468 -6.00 -35.40 19.38
C PRO A 468 -7.24 -35.71 18.53
N ASP A 469 -7.66 -36.98 18.47
CA ASP A 469 -8.85 -37.39 17.72
C ASP A 469 -10.13 -36.92 18.40
N ASN A 470 -10.21 -37.01 19.74
CA ASN A 470 -11.32 -36.43 20.50
C ASN A 470 -11.39 -34.91 20.29
N TYR A 471 -10.24 -34.21 20.24
CA TYR A 471 -10.23 -32.78 19.91
C TYR A 471 -10.82 -32.53 18.51
N ARG A 472 -10.41 -33.30 17.50
CA ARG A 472 -10.88 -33.13 16.12
C ARG A 472 -12.36 -33.43 15.94
N GLU A 473 -12.89 -34.41 16.67
CA GLU A 473 -14.30 -34.81 16.57
C GLU A 473 -15.20 -33.88 17.39
N PHE A 474 -14.88 -33.68 18.67
CA PHE A 474 -15.81 -33.06 19.62
C PHE A 474 -15.56 -31.58 19.89
N ILE A 475 -14.41 -31.03 19.48
CA ILE A 475 -14.01 -29.65 19.86
C ILE A 475 -13.76 -28.77 18.63
N ALA A 476 -12.91 -29.21 17.70
CA ALA A 476 -12.49 -28.41 16.55
C ALA A 476 -13.65 -27.86 15.70
N PRO A 477 -14.74 -28.62 15.41
CA PRO A 477 -15.87 -28.09 14.63
C PRO A 477 -16.56 -26.93 15.34
N TYR A 478 -16.67 -27.00 16.67
CA TYR A 478 -17.32 -25.98 17.49
C TYR A 478 -16.43 -24.77 17.74
N HIS A 479 -15.14 -24.98 17.95
CA HIS A 479 -14.16 -23.89 17.95
C HIS A 479 -14.16 -23.13 16.62
N LYS A 480 -14.24 -23.85 15.48
CA LYS A 480 -14.31 -23.24 14.16
C LYS A 480 -15.56 -22.37 14.00
N ASP A 481 -16.72 -22.90 14.36
CA ASP A 481 -17.99 -22.17 14.34
C ASP A 481 -17.94 -20.91 15.23
N LEU A 482 -17.37 -21.02 16.43
CA LEU A 482 -17.17 -19.90 17.35
C LEU A 482 -16.25 -18.82 16.76
N VAL A 483 -15.11 -19.22 16.20
CA VAL A 483 -14.13 -18.31 15.58
C VAL A 483 -14.71 -17.64 14.33
N GLU A 484 -15.43 -18.38 13.49
CA GLU A 484 -16.06 -17.84 12.29
C GLU A 484 -17.11 -16.76 12.62
N HIS A 485 -17.89 -16.95 13.69
CA HIS A 485 -18.83 -15.94 14.20
C HIS A 485 -18.15 -14.60 14.52
N PHE A 486 -17.02 -14.62 15.25
CA PHE A 486 -16.29 -13.40 15.60
C PHE A 486 -15.46 -12.83 14.44
N LYS A 487 -14.91 -13.70 13.58
CA LYS A 487 -14.21 -13.29 12.37
C LYS A 487 -15.12 -12.52 11.42
N ALA A 488 -16.38 -12.94 11.26
CA ALA A 488 -17.38 -12.20 10.48
C ALA A 488 -17.61 -10.77 11.00
N LYS A 489 -17.36 -10.54 12.30
CA LYS A 489 -17.43 -9.24 12.97
C LYS A 489 -16.08 -8.50 13.03
N LYS A 490 -15.05 -9.00 12.35
CA LYS A 490 -13.67 -8.48 12.35
C LYS A 490 -13.02 -8.47 13.75
N VAL A 491 -13.40 -9.41 14.59
CA VAL A 491 -12.81 -9.63 15.91
C VAL A 491 -11.88 -10.82 15.85
N GLY A 492 -10.61 -10.62 16.24
CA GLY A 492 -9.67 -11.71 16.45
C GLY A 492 -9.94 -12.41 17.77
N VAL A 493 -9.85 -13.74 17.78
CA VAL A 493 -10.07 -14.57 18.96
C VAL A 493 -8.74 -15.18 19.39
N THR A 494 -8.39 -14.97 20.66
CA THR A 494 -7.28 -15.67 21.31
C THR A 494 -7.79 -16.94 21.96
N THR A 495 -7.03 -18.04 21.86
CA THR A 495 -7.27 -19.24 22.66
C THR A 495 -6.12 -19.47 23.63
N HIS A 496 -6.43 -19.93 24.84
CA HIS A 496 -5.46 -20.49 25.78
C HIS A 496 -5.84 -21.95 26.07
N ILE A 497 -4.89 -22.86 25.95
CA ILE A 497 -5.08 -24.28 26.32
C ILE A 497 -3.91 -24.70 27.19
N CYS A 498 -4.23 -25.23 28.39
CA CYS A 498 -3.22 -25.67 29.35
C CYS A 498 -2.56 -26.99 28.92
N GLY A 499 -1.41 -27.32 29.53
CA GLY A 499 -0.68 -28.56 29.26
C GLY A 499 -0.25 -28.77 27.80
N THR A 500 -0.17 -30.04 27.39
CA THR A 500 0.35 -30.45 26.08
C THR A 500 -0.65 -30.12 24.95
N THR A 501 -0.22 -29.39 23.94
CA THR A 501 -1.04 -28.91 22.82
C THR A 501 -0.37 -29.03 21.45
N TYR A 502 0.95 -29.25 21.40
CA TYR A 502 1.70 -29.38 20.14
C TYR A 502 1.11 -30.38 19.11
N PRO A 503 0.44 -31.49 19.48
CA PRO A 503 -0.16 -32.41 18.51
C PRO A 503 -1.33 -31.82 17.71
N ILE A 504 -1.94 -30.72 18.19
CA ILE A 504 -3.12 -30.08 17.59
C ILE A 504 -2.86 -28.67 17.07
N TYR A 505 -1.59 -28.23 16.97
CA TYR A 505 -1.28 -26.87 16.51
C TYR A 505 -1.81 -26.56 15.11
N GLU A 506 -1.74 -27.51 14.17
CA GLU A 506 -2.33 -27.27 12.85
C GLU A 506 -3.85 -27.23 12.89
N ASP A 507 -4.48 -28.03 13.76
CA ASP A 507 -5.92 -27.98 13.97
C ASP A 507 -6.34 -26.59 14.50
N LEU A 508 -5.60 -26.03 15.48
CA LEU A 508 -5.84 -24.68 16.01
C LEU A 508 -5.65 -23.57 14.97
N LEU A 509 -4.64 -23.70 14.09
CA LEU A 509 -4.41 -22.78 12.99
C LEU A 509 -5.50 -22.86 11.91
N GLN A 510 -6.01 -24.06 11.64
CA GLN A 510 -7.11 -24.29 10.68
C GLN A 510 -8.45 -23.78 11.20
N VAL A 511 -8.71 -23.93 12.49
CA VAL A 511 -9.86 -23.31 13.18
C VAL A 511 -9.84 -21.79 13.00
N GLY A 512 -8.65 -21.19 12.94
CA GLY A 512 -8.48 -19.78 12.57
C GLY A 512 -8.34 -18.81 13.73
N PHE A 513 -7.94 -19.30 14.92
CA PHE A 513 -7.56 -18.44 16.03
C PHE A 513 -6.46 -17.46 15.59
N SER A 514 -6.61 -16.18 15.90
CA SER A 514 -5.61 -15.16 15.54
C SER A 514 -4.36 -15.24 16.41
N THR A 515 -4.55 -15.76 17.62
CA THR A 515 -3.56 -15.79 18.69
C THR A 515 -3.73 -17.06 19.51
N ILE A 516 -2.62 -17.73 19.81
CA ILE A 516 -2.61 -19.00 20.55
C ILE A 516 -1.64 -18.85 21.71
N SER A 517 -2.19 -18.97 22.92
CA SER A 517 -1.45 -19.09 24.17
C SER A 517 -1.39 -20.56 24.57
N PHE A 518 -0.21 -21.04 24.90
CA PHE A 518 0.00 -22.45 25.25
C PHE A 518 0.98 -22.59 26.41
N ASP A 519 0.76 -23.63 27.18
CA ASP A 519 1.53 -23.95 28.38
C ASP A 519 2.83 -24.69 28.03
N LEU A 520 3.49 -25.24 29.05
CA LEU A 520 4.57 -26.21 28.91
C LEU A 520 4.05 -27.61 28.60
N ASP A 521 4.90 -28.42 27.97
CA ASP A 521 4.61 -29.83 27.74
C ASP A 521 4.65 -30.59 29.08
N GLN A 522 3.61 -31.37 29.39
CA GLN A 522 3.46 -32.09 30.66
C GLN A 522 4.03 -33.51 30.61
N GLN A 523 4.87 -33.80 29.61
CA GLN A 523 5.44 -35.12 29.41
C GLN A 523 6.41 -35.50 30.55
N ALA A 524 6.06 -36.57 31.27
CA ALA A 524 6.84 -37.04 32.42
C ALA A 524 8.20 -37.64 32.04
N ASP A 525 8.35 -38.17 30.81
CA ASP A 525 9.64 -38.62 30.28
C ASP A 525 10.37 -37.47 29.58
N PRO A 526 11.51 -36.98 30.10
CA PRO A 526 12.25 -35.89 29.49
C PRO A 526 12.69 -36.16 28.04
N LYS A 527 12.79 -37.42 27.62
CA LYS A 527 13.14 -37.79 26.24
C LYS A 527 12.00 -37.54 25.25
N LEU A 528 10.77 -37.46 25.74
CA LEU A 528 9.57 -37.23 24.96
C LEU A 528 9.08 -35.77 25.06
N TYR A 529 9.74 -34.96 25.90
CA TYR A 529 9.42 -33.55 26.09
C TYR A 529 9.61 -32.74 24.80
N VAL A 530 8.63 -31.91 24.47
CA VAL A 530 8.65 -30.99 23.33
C VAL A 530 8.65 -29.55 23.81
N ASP A 531 9.58 -28.72 23.31
CA ASP A 531 9.46 -27.26 23.44
C ASP A 531 8.29 -26.77 22.59
N GLN A 532 7.15 -26.61 23.25
CA GLN A 532 5.89 -26.20 22.66
C GLN A 532 5.97 -24.86 21.93
N LEU A 533 6.80 -23.92 22.40
CA LEU A 533 7.01 -22.63 21.75
C LEU A 533 7.79 -22.81 20.46
N ALA A 534 8.92 -23.51 20.51
CA ALA A 534 9.73 -23.77 19.32
C ALA A 534 8.90 -24.51 18.24
N ARG A 535 8.16 -25.54 18.66
CA ARG A 535 7.29 -26.31 17.76
C ARG A 535 6.19 -25.43 17.16
N PHE A 536 5.58 -24.55 17.95
CA PHE A 536 4.56 -23.65 17.43
C PHE A 536 5.14 -22.69 16.39
N MET A 537 6.32 -22.11 16.64
CA MET A 537 6.95 -21.19 15.69
C MET A 537 7.27 -21.87 14.34
N GLU A 538 7.73 -23.13 14.38
CA GLU A 538 7.98 -23.95 13.18
C GLU A 538 6.70 -24.20 12.36
N VAL A 539 5.60 -24.52 13.05
CA VAL A 539 4.32 -24.85 12.44
C VAL A 539 3.61 -23.59 11.94
N ALA A 540 3.43 -22.59 12.80
CA ALA A 540 2.64 -21.41 12.52
C ALA A 540 3.26 -20.52 11.43
N LYS A 541 4.59 -20.38 11.37
CA LYS A 541 5.30 -19.54 10.38
C LYS A 541 4.69 -18.13 10.24
N GLY A 542 4.29 -17.54 11.37
CA GLY A 542 3.67 -16.21 11.42
C GLY A 542 2.18 -16.15 11.07
N ARG A 543 1.50 -17.27 10.81
CA ARG A 543 0.05 -17.33 10.56
C ARG A 543 -0.78 -16.86 11.76
N ALA A 544 -0.36 -17.18 12.98
CA ALA A 544 -0.98 -16.77 14.25
C ALA A 544 0.05 -16.12 15.20
N VAL A 545 -0.42 -15.30 16.14
CA VAL A 545 0.43 -14.74 17.21
C VAL A 545 0.64 -15.82 18.28
N ALA A 546 1.88 -16.04 18.70
CA ALA A 546 2.19 -16.90 19.84
C ALA A 546 2.21 -16.08 21.14
N ILE A 547 1.66 -16.64 22.22
CA ILE A 547 1.74 -16.09 23.57
C ILE A 547 2.34 -17.15 24.50
N GLY A 548 3.39 -16.79 25.23
CA GLY A 548 3.99 -17.66 26.25
C GLY A 548 5.52 -17.70 26.18
N ASN A 549 6.17 -18.74 26.72
CA ASN A 549 5.59 -19.68 27.67
C ASN A 549 6.54 -19.89 28.85
N VAL A 550 6.96 -18.80 29.50
CA VAL A 550 7.79 -18.87 30.72
C VAL A 550 7.03 -19.63 31.81
N ASP A 551 7.68 -20.58 32.48
CA ASP A 551 7.05 -21.45 33.47
C ASP A 551 6.36 -20.66 34.60
N ALA A 552 5.03 -20.75 34.66
CA ALA A 552 4.23 -20.04 35.65
C ALA A 552 4.49 -20.53 37.09
N THR A 553 4.93 -21.77 37.29
CA THR A 553 5.17 -22.35 38.63
C THR A 553 6.39 -21.75 39.32
N LYS A 554 7.35 -21.23 38.55
CA LYS A 554 8.56 -20.58 39.09
C LYS A 554 8.28 -19.28 39.84
N PHE A 555 7.08 -18.71 39.70
CA PHE A 555 6.68 -17.47 40.36
C PHE A 555 6.40 -17.62 41.86
N GLU A 556 6.26 -18.85 42.39
CA GLU A 556 6.25 -19.07 43.84
C GLU A 556 7.66 -18.99 44.43
N LYS A 557 8.65 -19.55 43.72
CA LYS A 557 10.02 -19.63 44.20
C LYS A 557 10.99 -19.95 43.07
N THR A 558 11.88 -19.02 42.76
CA THR A 558 13.02 -19.23 41.87
C THR A 558 14.15 -18.26 42.18
N SER A 559 15.29 -18.37 41.49
CA SER A 559 16.33 -17.34 41.51
C SER A 559 16.15 -16.37 40.34
N LYS A 560 16.67 -15.14 40.51
CA LYS A 560 16.68 -14.12 39.45
C LYS A 560 17.32 -14.65 38.17
N ASP A 561 18.47 -15.30 38.28
CA ASP A 561 19.21 -15.84 37.13
C ASP A 561 18.41 -16.93 36.40
N ALA A 562 17.70 -17.80 37.13
CA ALA A 562 16.87 -18.84 36.54
C ALA A 562 15.65 -18.25 35.81
N MET A 563 15.02 -17.21 36.37
CA MET A 563 13.92 -16.48 35.70
C MET A 563 14.43 -15.78 34.43
N TYR A 564 15.58 -15.12 34.51
CA TYR A 564 16.19 -14.43 33.36
C TYR A 564 16.56 -15.42 32.24
N ALA A 565 17.09 -16.59 32.60
CA ALA A 565 17.41 -17.64 31.63
C ALA A 565 16.17 -18.16 30.89
N ASP A 566 15.04 -18.34 31.59
CA ASP A 566 13.80 -18.83 30.98
C ASP A 566 13.13 -17.77 30.09
N VAL A 567 13.14 -16.50 30.51
CA VAL A 567 12.74 -15.38 29.67
C VAL A 567 13.60 -15.33 28.41
N LYS A 568 14.93 -15.43 28.55
CA LYS A 568 15.86 -15.40 27.41
C LYS A 568 15.60 -16.57 26.45
N ARG A 569 15.35 -17.78 26.96
CA ARG A 569 14.97 -18.95 26.14
C ARG A 569 13.77 -18.63 25.25
N CYS A 570 12.70 -18.07 25.81
CA CYS A 570 11.51 -17.72 25.03
C CYS A 570 11.80 -16.68 23.94
N ILE A 571 12.59 -15.66 24.28
CA ILE A 571 12.96 -14.58 23.35
C ILE A 571 13.81 -15.12 22.20
N ASP A 572 14.85 -15.91 22.50
CA ASP A 572 15.74 -16.51 21.50
C ASP A 572 14.95 -17.40 20.53
N THR A 573 13.96 -18.15 21.04
CA THR A 573 13.15 -19.07 20.24
C THR A 573 12.18 -18.34 19.29
N ALA A 574 11.54 -17.26 19.72
CA ALA A 574 10.38 -16.71 19.01
C ALA A 574 10.53 -15.27 18.49
N ALA A 575 11.33 -14.41 19.13
CA ALA A 575 11.23 -12.96 18.92
C ALA A 575 11.60 -12.48 17.51
N ARG A 576 12.51 -13.17 16.81
CA ARG A 576 12.96 -12.82 15.45
C ARG A 576 11.89 -12.99 14.38
N ASN A 577 10.86 -13.79 14.63
CA ASN A 577 9.81 -14.08 13.65
C ASN A 577 8.73 -12.99 13.56
N SER A 578 8.83 -11.92 14.37
CA SER A 578 7.68 -11.09 14.77
C SER A 578 6.58 -11.98 15.37
N ALA A 579 5.30 -11.57 15.42
CA ALA A 579 4.21 -12.50 15.78
C ALA A 579 4.26 -13.12 17.20
N PHE A 580 4.95 -12.52 18.16
CA PHE A 580 5.15 -13.11 19.48
C PHE A 580 4.89 -12.08 20.59
N ILE A 581 4.20 -12.52 21.64
CA ILE A 581 4.04 -11.80 22.90
C ILE A 581 4.60 -12.68 24.00
N LEU A 582 5.61 -12.18 24.72
CA LEU A 582 6.19 -12.92 25.82
C LEU A 582 5.22 -12.94 26.99
N SER A 583 4.92 -14.13 27.48
CA SER A 583 4.03 -14.31 28.62
C SER A 583 4.40 -15.54 29.44
N THR A 584 3.74 -15.71 30.57
CA THR A 584 3.79 -16.93 31.34
C THR A 584 3.05 -18.05 30.60
N SER A 585 3.40 -19.29 30.90
CA SER A 585 2.84 -20.49 30.27
C SER A 585 1.37 -20.70 30.65
N CYS A 586 0.99 -20.28 31.85
CA CYS A 586 -0.37 -20.29 32.39
C CYS A 586 -0.54 -19.11 33.37
N GLU A 587 -1.67 -19.06 34.07
CA GLU A 587 -1.84 -18.17 35.22
C GLU A 587 -0.80 -18.47 36.30
N ILE A 588 -0.22 -17.41 36.88
CA ILE A 588 0.71 -17.58 37.99
C ILE A 588 -0.06 -17.87 39.29
N PRO A 589 0.52 -18.66 40.22
CA PRO A 589 -0.15 -19.00 41.47
C PRO A 589 -0.58 -17.76 42.27
N PRO A 590 -1.76 -17.75 42.94
CA PRO A 590 -2.26 -16.59 43.67
C PRO A 590 -1.32 -16.06 44.77
N LYS A 591 -0.44 -16.92 45.30
CA LYS A 591 0.56 -16.59 46.33
C LYS A 591 1.98 -16.46 45.78
N SER A 592 2.12 -16.18 44.49
CA SER A 592 3.41 -15.89 43.85
C SER A 592 4.15 -14.75 44.56
N ASP A 593 5.48 -14.74 44.47
CA ASP A 593 6.31 -13.66 45.00
C ASP A 593 6.25 -12.43 44.05
N PRO A 594 5.77 -11.27 44.53
CA PRO A 594 5.74 -10.03 43.75
C PRO A 594 7.09 -9.60 43.16
N GLU A 595 8.20 -9.98 43.80
CA GLU A 595 9.56 -9.67 43.33
C GLU A 595 9.95 -10.52 42.11
N ILE A 596 9.46 -11.76 42.02
CA ILE A 596 9.71 -12.62 40.85
C ILE A 596 8.98 -12.08 39.61
N VAL A 597 7.79 -11.49 39.78
CA VAL A 597 7.09 -10.77 38.70
C VAL A 597 7.92 -9.61 38.19
N LYS A 598 8.56 -8.86 39.09
CA LYS A 598 9.48 -7.79 38.71
C LYS A 598 10.68 -8.31 37.92
N TRP A 599 11.28 -9.43 38.32
CA TRP A 599 12.40 -10.04 37.59
C TRP A 599 12.00 -10.46 36.17
N PHE A 600 10.80 -11.05 36.00
CA PHE A 600 10.26 -11.39 34.69
C PHE A 600 10.11 -10.16 33.80
N MET A 601 9.49 -9.08 34.31
CA MET A 601 9.29 -7.84 33.56
C MET A 601 10.62 -7.16 33.21
N ASP A 602 11.56 -7.08 34.15
CA ASP A 602 12.88 -6.49 33.95
C ASP A 602 13.67 -7.24 32.86
N ALA A 603 13.68 -8.58 32.92
CA ALA A 603 14.34 -9.42 31.92
C ALA A 603 13.71 -9.24 30.53
N ALA A 604 12.38 -9.20 30.46
CA ALA A 604 11.66 -8.99 29.20
C ALA A 604 11.94 -7.63 28.58
N HIS A 605 12.01 -6.56 29.39
CA HIS A 605 12.31 -5.22 28.93
C HIS A 605 13.75 -5.08 28.43
N ASP A 606 14.71 -5.77 29.05
CA ASP A 606 16.12 -5.68 28.68
C ASP A 606 16.48 -6.59 27.49
N TYR A 607 16.09 -7.86 27.53
CA TYR A 607 16.40 -8.82 26.46
C TYR A 607 15.44 -8.74 25.28
N GLY A 608 14.25 -8.17 25.47
CA GLY A 608 13.23 -8.11 24.43
C GLY A 608 13.37 -6.97 23.44
N ARG A 609 14.40 -6.11 23.57
CA ARG A 609 14.62 -4.99 22.66
C ARG A 609 15.10 -5.47 21.29
N TYR A 610 14.48 -4.96 20.23
CA TYR A 610 14.76 -5.46 18.88
C TYR A 610 16.15 -5.03 18.37
N ASP A 611 16.70 -3.92 18.86
CA ASP A 611 18.10 -3.52 18.59
C ASP A 611 19.10 -4.60 19.02
N ARG A 612 18.85 -5.26 20.15
CA ARG A 612 19.67 -6.37 20.66
C ARG A 612 19.35 -7.71 20.03
N ILE A 613 18.08 -7.97 19.72
CA ILE A 613 17.67 -9.23 19.10
C ILE A 613 18.27 -9.37 17.71
N PHE A 614 18.41 -8.26 16.97
CA PHE A 614 18.94 -8.24 15.60
C PHE A 614 20.42 -7.86 15.48
N SER A 615 21.07 -7.40 16.57
CA SER A 615 22.53 -7.33 16.65
C SER A 615 23.15 -8.73 16.68
#